data_AF-A0A1Q9PBD3-F1
#
_entry.id   AF-A0A1Q9PBD3-F1
#
_cell.length_a   1.000
_cell.length_b   1.000
_cell.length_c   1.000
_cell.angle_alpha   90.00
_cell.angle_beta   90.00
_cell.angle_gamma   90.00
#
_symmetry.space_group_name_H-M   'P 1'
#
loop_
_entity.id
_entity.type
_entity.pdbx_description
1 polymer ?
#
loop_
_entity_poly.entity_id
_entity_poly.type
_entity_poly.pdbx_seq_one_letter_code
_entity_poly.pdbx_strand_id
1 'polypeptide(L)' 'MAHEGLAAFMIILGVLLLLAYYLGPRNEARLRKRKEGQMMLIPSAVILFFLAVVVFSGVLG' A
#
# COMPACT_ATOMS: atom_id res chain seq x y z
N MET A 1 1.63 -3.40 22.09
CA MET A 1 1.68 -4.73 21.45
C MET A 1 0.77 -4.86 20.22
N ALA A 2 -0.57 -4.74 20.33
CA ALA A 2 -1.45 -4.87 19.14
C ALA A 2 -1.23 -3.77 18.08
N HIS A 3 -0.99 -2.52 18.52
CA HIS A 3 -0.75 -1.36 17.65
C HIS A 3 0.57 -1.47 16.87
N GLU A 4 1.63 -1.98 17.50
CA GLU A 4 2.92 -2.23 16.86
C GLU A 4 2.81 -3.30 15.76
N GLY A 5 2.06 -4.37 16.02
CA GLY A 5 1.79 -5.42 15.03
C GLY A 5 0.98 -4.92 13.84
N LEU A 6 -0.03 -4.07 14.09
CA LEU A 6 -0.82 -3.44 13.03
C LEU A 6 0.02 -2.49 12.17
N ALA A 7 0.88 -1.68 12.79
CA ALA A 7 1.79 -0.78 12.08
C ALA A 7 2.78 -1.57 11.20
N ALA A 8 3.37 -2.64 11.72
CA ALA A 8 4.25 -3.52 10.95
C ALA A 8 3.52 -4.16 9.76
N PHE A 9 2.28 -4.62 9.96
CA PHE A 9 1.45 -5.15 8.87
C PHE A 9 1.18 -4.11 7.78
N MET A 10 0.84 -2.88 8.16
CA MET A 10 0.61 -1.79 7.20
C MET A 10 1.85 -1.45 6.38
N ILE A 11 3.04 -1.48 6.99
CA ILE A 11 4.32 -1.28 6.30
C ILE A 11 4.55 -2.40 5.28
N ILE A 12 4.39 -3.66 5.69
CA ILE A 12 4.55 -4.82 4.79
C ILE A 12 3.59 -4.71 3.60
N LEU A 13 2.34 -4.36 3.84
CA LEU A 13 1.33 -4.20 2.80
C LEU A 13 1.67 -3.04 1.85
N GLY A 14 2.15 -1.91 2.37
CA GLY A 14 2.61 -0.78 1.56
C GLY A 14 3.77 -1.16 0.63
N VAL A 15 4.75 -1.92 1.14
CA VAL A 15 5.85 -2.46 0.33
C VAL A 15 5.34 -3.42 -0.75
N LEU A 16 4.42 -4.31 -0.42
CA LEU A 16 3.81 -5.24 -1.39
C LEU A 16 3.07 -4.50 -2.52
N LEU A 17 2.39 -3.39 -2.23
CA LEU A 17 1.73 -2.57 -3.25
C LEU A 17 2.73 -1.91 -4.19
N LEU A 18 3.86 -1.42 -3.67
CA LEU A 18 4.95 -0.91 -4.51
C LEU A 18 5.57 -2.01 -5.37
N LEU A 19 5.78 -3.22 -4.84
CA LEU A 19 6.24 -4.35 -5.63
C LEU A 19 5.22 -4.74 -6.71
N ALA A 20 3.92 -4.72 -6.38
CA ALA A 20 2.84 -4.99 -7.33
C ALA A 20 2.79 -3.96 -8.47
N TYR A 21 3.22 -2.72 -8.23
CA TYR A 21 3.35 -1.71 -9.28
C TYR A 21 4.37 -2.12 -10.35
N TYR A 22 5.55 -2.59 -9.92
CA TYR A 22 6.60 -3.09 -10.81
C TYR A 22 6.24 -4.41 -11.48
N LEU A 23 5.57 -5.32 -10.77
CA LEU A 23 5.15 -6.61 -11.31
C LEU A 23 3.98 -6.47 -12.30
N GLY A 24 3.13 -5.47 -12.08
CA GLY A 24 2.11 -4.95 -12.98
C GLY A 24 1.00 -5.95 -13.37
N PRO A 25 -0.22 -5.47 -13.68
CA PRO A 25 -1.26 -6.35 -14.23
C PRO A 25 -0.85 -6.78 -15.65
N ARG A 26 -0.30 -7.98 -15.81
CA ARG A 26 0.16 -8.50 -17.12
C ARG A 26 -0.98 -9.02 -18.01
N ASN A 27 -2.15 -9.31 -17.42
CA ASN A 27 -3.28 -9.97 -18.09
C ASN A 27 -4.45 -9.04 -18.47
N GLU A 28 -4.27 -7.72 -18.42
CA GLU A 28 -5.29 -6.75 -18.85
C GLU A 28 -5.24 -6.54 -20.36
N ALA A 29 -6.31 -6.93 -21.08
CA ALA A 29 -6.43 -6.73 -22.54
C ALA A 29 -6.54 -5.24 -22.94
N ARG A 30 -6.97 -4.36 -22.02
CA ARG A 30 -7.12 -2.92 -22.26
C ARG A 30 -6.04 -2.12 -21.55
N LEU A 31 -5.14 -1.51 -22.32
CA LEU A 31 -4.02 -0.71 -21.82
C LEU A 31 -4.45 0.43 -20.88
N ARG A 32 -5.61 1.04 -21.11
CA ARG A 32 -6.12 2.13 -20.27
C ARG A 32 -6.45 1.65 -18.86
N LYS A 33 -7.15 0.52 -18.72
CA LYS A 33 -7.50 -0.06 -17.41
C LYS A 33 -6.27 -0.56 -16.65
N ARG A 34 -5.31 -1.14 -17.36
CA ARG A 34 -4.01 -1.49 -16.77
C ARG A 34 -3.30 -0.28 -16.16
N LYS A 35 -3.28 0.84 -16.87
CA LYS A 35 -2.68 2.10 -16.40
C LYS A 35 -3.43 2.68 -15.20
N GLU A 36 -4.75 2.68 -15.23
CA GLU A 36 -5.59 3.13 -14.10
C GLU A 36 -5.30 2.29 -12.84
N GLY A 37 -5.28 0.96 -12.96
CA GLY A 37 -4.96 0.06 -11.85
C GLY A 37 -3.54 0.27 -11.30
N GLN A 38 -2.54 0.43 -12.17
CA GLN A 38 -1.17 0.72 -11.74
C GLN A 38 -1.06 2.08 -11.03
N MET A 39 -1.70 3.12 -11.54
CA MET A 39 -1.66 4.46 -10.92
C MET A 39 -2.28 4.50 -9.53
N MET A 40 -3.23 3.60 -9.22
CA MET A 40 -3.86 3.52 -7.89
C MET A 40 -2.97 2.85 -6.83
N LEU A 41 -1.95 2.09 -7.21
CA LEU A 41 -1.10 1.33 -6.26
C LEU A 41 -0.18 2.26 -5.44
N ILE A 42 0.41 3.26 -6.08
CA ILE A 42 1.30 4.24 -5.44
C ILE A 42 0.58 5.05 -4.35
N PRO A 43 -0.54 5.76 -4.62
CA PRO A 43 -1.22 6.54 -3.60
C PRO A 43 -1.75 5.66 -2.46
N SER A 44 -2.18 4.43 -2.75
CA SER A 44 -2.60 3.46 -1.73
C SER A 44 -1.46 3.07 -0.79
N ALA A 45 -0.25 2.83 -1.33
CA ALA A 45 0.94 2.54 -0.52
C ALA A 45 1.33 3.73 0.36
N VAL A 46 1.28 4.96 -0.17
CA VAL A 46 1.59 6.19 0.59
C VAL A 46 0.64 6.37 1.77
N ILE A 47 -0.66 6.16 1.55
CA ILE A 47 -1.67 6.25 2.62
C ILE A 47 -1.40 5.21 3.71
N LEU A 48 -1.05 3.98 3.33
CA LEU A 48 -0.71 2.92 4.29
C LEU A 48 0.51 3.26 5.15
N PHE A 49 1.55 3.86 4.56
CA PHE A 49 2.72 4.30 5.33
C PHE A 49 2.37 5.44 6.30
N PHE A 50 1.57 6.41 5.86
CA PHE A 50 1.09 7.47 6.74
C PHE A 50 0.27 6.91 7.92
N LEU A 51 -0.64 5.99 7.64
CA LEU A 51 -1.43 5.31 8.66
C LEU A 51 -0.55 4.51 9.61
N ALA A 52 0.47 3.80 9.10
CA ALA A 52 1.41 3.06 9.93
C ALA A 52 2.15 3.98 10.92
N VAL A 53 2.58 5.17 10.46
CA VAL A 53 3.22 6.17 11.32
C VAL A 53 2.26 6.68 12.39
N VAL A 54 1.02 7.00 12.02
CA VAL A 54 -0.01 7.47 12.97
C VAL A 54 -0.33 6.40 14.02
N VAL A 55 -0.53 5.16 13.59
CA VAL A 55 -0.84 4.02 14.48
C VAL A 55 0.35 3.73 15.41
N PHE A 56 1.58 3.76 14.90
CA PHE A 56 2.78 3.54 15.70
C PHE A 56 3.06 4.66 16.69
N SER A 57 2.75 5.91 16.33
CA SER A 57 2.95 7.08 17.20
C SER A 57 2.08 7.07 18.46
N GLY A 58 1.10 6.16 18.56
CA GLY A 58 0.19 6.08 19.69
C GLY A 58 -0.82 7.22 19.76
N VAL A 59 -0.93 8.08 18.74
CA VAL A 59 -1.94 9.15 18.66
C VAL A 59 -3.37 8.62 18.71
N LEU A 60 -3.57 7.35 18.32
CA LEU A 60 -4.85 6.65 18.37
C LEU A 60 -5.00 5.72 19.60
N GLY A 61 -4.02 5.71 20.51
CA GLY A 61 -3.95 4.87 21.71
C GLY A 61 -4.36 5.58 22.98
#